data_AF-A0A317N663-F1
#
_entry.id   AF-A0A317N663-F1
#
_cell.length_a   1.000
_cell.length_b   1.000
_cell.length_c   1.000
_cell.angle_alpha   90.00
_cell.angle_beta   90.00
_cell.angle_gamma   90.00
#
_symmetry.space_group_name_H-M   'P 1'
#
loop_
_entity.id
_entity.type
_entity.pdbx_description
1 polymer ?
#
loop_
_entity_poly.entity_id
_entity_poly.type
_entity_poly.pdbx_seq_one_letter_code
_entity_poly.pdbx_strand_id
1 'polypeptide(L)'
;MAELQISIVESTDDVAELRDLWSAILGSEDLRLVRKSFVPDRPVAGNMGAAEVVRLVLERPEFYPAVAAIVTAWLATRRSKLKVVFRADGAREIEFDGVRPTAAATVVEALTAACEGRDDEAAGR
;
A
#
# COMPACT_ATOMS: atom_id res chain seq x y z
N MET A 1 17.68 0.79 -0.24
CA MET A 1 16.75 0.06 0.66
C MET A 1 15.48 0.88 0.69
N ALA A 2 14.45 0.48 -0.05
CA ALA A 2 13.18 1.21 -0.08
C ALA A 2 12.29 0.66 1.05
N GLU A 3 11.93 1.53 2.00
CA GLU A 3 10.88 1.23 2.97
C GLU A 3 9.55 1.60 2.31
N LEU A 4 8.74 0.59 1.99
CA LEU A 4 7.40 0.79 1.48
C LEU A 4 6.42 0.90 2.65
N GLN A 5 5.65 1.97 2.66
CA GLN A 5 4.51 2.18 3.53
C GLN A 5 3.22 2.00 2.73
N ILE A 6 2.26 1.30 3.33
CA ILE A 6 0.93 1.10 2.78
C ILE A 6 -0.08 1.70 3.77
N SER A 7 -0.96 2.56 3.27
CA SER A 7 -2.12 3.05 4.01
C SER A 7 -3.40 2.89 3.20
N ILE A 8 -4.53 2.94 3.89
CA ILE A 8 -5.86 2.91 3.29
C ILE A 8 -6.55 4.22 3.66
N VAL A 9 -7.20 4.84 2.69
CA VAL A 9 -8.00 6.05 2.88
C VAL A 9 -9.34 5.91 2.17
N GLU A 10 -10.26 6.84 2.44
CA GLU A 10 -11.63 6.83 1.89
C GLU A 10 -12.44 5.55 2.26
N SER A 11 -12.01 4.84 3.30
CA SER A 11 -12.78 3.77 3.95
C SER A 11 -13.64 4.32 5.08
N THR A 12 -14.73 3.63 5.42
CA THR A 12 -15.49 3.89 6.65
C THR A 12 -14.69 3.53 7.91
N ASP A 13 -13.83 2.51 7.81
CA ASP A 13 -12.92 2.07 8.86
C ASP A 13 -11.58 1.68 8.21
N ASP A 14 -10.71 2.67 8.03
CA ASP A 14 -9.40 2.51 7.40
C ASP A 14 -8.46 1.61 8.23
N VAL A 15 -8.53 1.72 9.55
CA VAL A 15 -7.78 0.90 10.49
C VAL A 15 -8.14 -0.58 10.38
N ALA A 16 -9.44 -0.92 10.39
CA ALA A 16 -9.87 -2.31 10.26
C ALA A 16 -9.46 -2.91 8.91
N GLU A 17 -9.62 -2.14 7.83
CA GLU A 17 -9.19 -2.56 6.49
C GLU A 17 -7.68 -2.79 6.41
N LEU A 18 -6.89 -1.92 7.04
CA LEU A 18 -5.44 -2.03 7.03
C LEU A 18 -4.95 -3.20 7.88
N ARG A 19 -5.63 -3.50 8.99
CA ARG A 19 -5.35 -4.68 9.82
C ARG A 19 -5.68 -5.99 9.11
N ASP A 20 -6.72 -6.02 8.29
CA ASP A 20 -7.04 -7.19 7.49
C ASP A 20 -5.99 -7.39 6.38
N LEU A 21 -5.59 -6.32 5.68
CA LEU A 21 -4.50 -6.38 4.71
C LEU A 21 -3.19 -6.83 5.37
N TRP A 22 -2.88 -6.32 6.55
CA TRP A 22 -1.72 -6.75 7.35
C TRP A 22 -1.75 -8.25 7.63
N SER A 23 -2.91 -8.78 8.00
CA SER A 23 -3.10 -10.21 8.26
C SER A 23 -2.85 -11.05 7.00
N ALA A 24 -3.32 -10.60 5.83
CA ALA A 24 -3.03 -11.25 4.55
C ALA A 24 -1.53 -11.24 4.20
N ILE A 25 -0.84 -10.12 4.45
CA ILE A 25 0.61 -9.98 4.24
C ILE A 25 1.41 -10.90 5.18
N LEU A 26 0.98 -11.06 6.43
CA LEU A 26 1.62 -11.97 7.38
C LEU A 26 1.48 -13.44 6.96
N GLY A 27 0.34 -13.81 6.36
CA GLY A 27 0.07 -15.18 5.91
C GLY A 27 0.84 -15.62 4.65
N SER A 28 1.51 -14.70 3.94
CA SER A 28 2.24 -15.03 2.71
C SER A 28 3.65 -15.59 2.99
N GLU A 29 3.90 -16.79 2.47
CA GLU A 29 5.23 -17.42 2.49
C GLU A 29 6.25 -16.69 1.63
N ASP A 30 5.81 -16.09 0.51
CA ASP A 30 6.67 -15.34 -0.42
C ASP A 30 7.30 -14.10 0.24
N LEU A 31 6.62 -13.55 1.25
CA LEU A 31 7.11 -12.39 2.01
C LEU A 31 7.77 -12.77 3.33
N ARG A 32 8.03 -14.05 3.62
CA ARG A 32 8.58 -14.48 4.94
C ARG A 32 9.93 -13.83 5.29
N LEU A 33 10.72 -13.46 4.27
CA LEU A 33 12.05 -12.85 4.43
C LEU A 33 11.99 -11.31 4.48
N VAL A 34 10.85 -10.73 4.12
CA VAL A 34 10.65 -9.27 4.16
C VAL A 34 10.45 -8.86 5.60
N ARG A 35 11.10 -7.77 6.03
CA ARG A 35 10.82 -7.16 7.34
C ARG A 35 9.51 -6.40 7.26
N LYS A 36 8.63 -6.67 8.22
CA LYS A 36 7.24 -6.21 8.23
C LYS A 36 6.93 -5.57 9.59
N SER A 37 6.21 -4.45 9.61
CA SER A 37 5.70 -3.87 10.86
C SER A 37 4.40 -3.13 10.64
N PHE A 38 3.52 -3.15 11.63
CA PHE A 38 2.31 -2.35 11.68
C PHE A 38 2.49 -1.28 12.76
N VAL A 39 2.55 -0.01 12.36
CA VAL A 39 2.95 1.09 13.25
C VAL A 39 2.13 2.35 12.95
N PRO A 40 2.01 3.28 13.92
CA PRO A 40 1.52 4.61 13.63
C PRO A 40 2.42 5.29 12.58
N ASP A 41 1.79 5.99 11.64
CA ASP A 41 2.44 6.91 10.71
C ASP A 41 3.05 8.06 11.52
N ARG A 42 4.07 8.70 10.96
CA ARG A 42 4.60 9.91 11.59
C ARG A 42 3.52 10.99 11.52
N PRO A 43 3.22 11.68 12.63
CA PRO A 43 2.28 12.78 12.60
C PRO A 43 2.79 13.85 11.65
N VAL A 44 2.06 14.08 10.56
CA VAL A 44 2.26 15.22 9.67
C VAL A 44 1.62 16.44 10.32
N ALA A 45 2.31 17.58 10.32
CA ALA A 45 1.80 18.81 10.92
C ALA A 45 0.41 19.14 10.34
N GLY A 46 -0.61 19.22 11.20
CA GLY A 46 -1.98 19.54 10.81
C GLY A 46 -2.97 18.38 10.85
N ASN A 47 -2.53 17.12 11.06
CA ASN A 47 -3.44 15.99 11.23
C ASN A 47 -3.53 15.57 12.71
N MET A 48 -4.71 15.70 13.33
CA MET A 48 -4.97 15.24 14.70
C MET A 48 -5.22 13.73 14.69
N GLY A 49 -4.13 12.97 14.66
CA GLY A 49 -4.15 11.50 14.72
C GLY A 49 -3.00 10.92 13.90
N ALA A 50 -2.26 9.99 14.49
CA ALA A 50 -1.31 9.19 13.71
C ALA A 50 -2.12 8.10 12.98
N ALA A 51 -2.30 8.24 11.67
CA ALA A 51 -2.87 7.19 10.84
C ALA A 51 -2.04 5.90 11.00
N GLU A 52 -2.64 4.71 11.00
CA GLU A 52 -1.84 3.47 11.05
C GLU A 52 -1.29 3.16 9.64
N VAL A 53 -0.08 2.58 9.56
CA VAL A 53 0.56 2.16 8.30
C VAL A 53 1.17 0.76 8.43
N VAL A 54 1.10 -0.01 7.34
CA VAL A 54 1.91 -1.21 7.16
C VAL A 54 3.24 -0.80 6.53
N ARG A 55 4.37 -1.17 7.15
CA ARG A 55 5.69 -0.95 6.59
C ARG A 55 6.34 -2.26 6.18
N LEU A 56 6.91 -2.27 4.98
CA LEU A 56 7.63 -3.38 4.37
C LEU A 56 9.01 -2.89 3.92
N VAL A 57 10.07 -3.53 4.41
CA VAL A 57 11.43 -3.25 3.92
C VAL A 57 11.68 -4.13 2.70
N LEU A 58 11.50 -3.55 1.52
CA LEU A 58 11.68 -4.25 0.25
C LEU A 58 13.09 -3.99 -0.26
N GLU A 59 14.02 -4.86 0.12
CA GLU A 59 15.42 -4.76 -0.30
C GLU A 59 15.63 -5.10 -1.78
N ARG A 60 14.66 -5.79 -2.40
CA ARG A 60 14.73 -6.29 -3.77
C ARG A 60 13.39 -6.11 -4.51
N PRO A 61 13.41 -5.63 -5.78
CA PRO A 61 12.20 -5.51 -6.60
C PRO A 61 11.47 -6.83 -6.87
N GLU A 62 12.14 -7.98 -6.71
CA GLU A 62 11.56 -9.32 -6.87
C GLU A 62 10.37 -9.60 -5.93
N PHE A 63 10.23 -8.83 -4.85
CA PHE A 63 9.11 -8.93 -3.91
C PHE A 63 7.87 -8.12 -4.35
N TYR A 64 7.97 -7.22 -5.33
CA TYR A 64 6.83 -6.38 -5.75
C TYR A 64 5.67 -7.19 -6.32
N PRO A 65 5.88 -8.23 -7.15
CA PRO A 65 4.80 -9.08 -7.62
C PRO A 65 4.09 -9.83 -6.48
N ALA A 66 4.81 -10.24 -5.44
CA ALA A 66 4.23 -10.91 -4.28
C ALA A 66 3.35 -9.95 -3.46
N VAL A 67 3.83 -8.72 -3.19
CA VAL A 67 3.02 -7.68 -2.54
C VAL A 67 1.78 -7.35 -3.38
N ALA A 68 1.94 -7.19 -4.69
CA ALA A 68 0.84 -6.91 -5.60
C ALA A 68 -0.20 -8.03 -5.62
N ALA A 69 0.22 -9.29 -5.67
CA ALA A 69 -0.69 -10.43 -5.66
C ALA A 69 -1.55 -10.47 -4.39
N ILE A 70 -0.94 -10.20 -3.22
CA ILE A 70 -1.65 -10.16 -1.94
C ILE A 70 -2.64 -8.99 -1.92
N VAL A 71 -2.21 -7.79 -2.30
CA VAL A 71 -3.09 -6.61 -2.31
C VAL A 71 -4.24 -6.82 -3.29
N THR A 72 -3.98 -7.32 -4.50
CA THR A 72 -5.03 -7.61 -5.48
C THR A 72 -6.01 -8.67 -4.98
N ALA A 73 -5.51 -9.77 -4.40
CA ALA A 73 -6.36 -10.81 -3.82
C ALA A 73 -7.21 -10.26 -2.66
N TRP A 74 -6.62 -9.44 -1.81
CA TRP A 74 -7.32 -8.76 -0.71
C TRP A 74 -8.40 -7.80 -1.24
N LEU A 75 -8.07 -6.93 -2.20
CA LEU A 75 -9.04 -6.03 -2.85
C LEU A 75 -10.21 -6.79 -3.47
N ALA A 76 -9.97 -7.95 -4.08
CA ALA A 76 -11.03 -8.77 -4.67
C ALA A 76 -12.07 -9.27 -3.65
N THR A 77 -11.75 -9.27 -2.35
CA THR A 77 -12.70 -9.61 -1.28
C THR A 77 -13.62 -8.45 -0.88
N ARG A 78 -13.31 -7.23 -1.32
CA ARG A 78 -13.98 -6.00 -0.90
C ARG A 78 -15.12 -5.61 -1.82
N ARG A 79 -16.11 -4.96 -1.22
CA ARG A 79 -17.35 -4.50 -1.89
C ARG A 79 -17.53 -2.98 -1.81
N SER A 80 -16.67 -2.29 -1.08
CA SER A 80 -16.67 -0.86 -0.85
C SER A 80 -15.59 -0.17 -1.68
N LYS A 81 -15.79 1.13 -1.91
CA LYS A 81 -14.75 2.00 -2.44
C LYS A 81 -13.66 2.18 -1.38
N LEU A 82 -12.41 2.05 -1.79
CA LEU A 82 -11.21 2.16 -0.98
C LEU A 82 -10.11 2.81 -1.81
N LYS A 83 -9.22 3.56 -1.19
CA LYS A 83 -8.00 4.05 -1.82
C LYS A 83 -6.79 3.52 -1.07
N VAL A 84 -5.94 2.79 -1.79
CA VAL A 84 -4.69 2.23 -1.24
C VAL A 84 -3.55 3.15 -1.65
N VAL A 85 -2.77 3.61 -0.68
CA VAL A 85 -1.64 4.51 -0.91
C VAL A 85 -0.35 3.76 -0.62
N PHE A 86 0.54 3.73 -1.62
CA PHE A 86 1.90 3.21 -1.53
C PHE A 86 2.87 4.38 -1.42
N ARG A 87 3.69 4.40 -0.38
CA ARG A 87 4.69 5.46 -0.16
C ARG A 87 6.05 4.85 0.12
N ALA A 88 7.03 5.15 -0.70
CA ALA A 88 8.43 4.86 -0.40
C ALA A 88 9.25 6.14 -0.62
N ASP A 89 9.83 6.29 -1.81
CA ASP A 89 10.51 7.52 -2.22
C ASP A 89 9.55 8.52 -2.90
N GLY A 90 8.41 8.02 -3.42
CA GLY A 90 7.25 8.82 -3.83
C GLY A 90 5.94 8.23 -3.31
N ALA A 91 4.86 9.02 -3.37
CA ALA A 91 3.51 8.56 -3.04
C ALA A 91 2.74 8.20 -4.32
N ARG A 92 2.16 7.00 -4.37
CA ARG A 92 1.30 6.53 -5.46
C ARG A 92 0.04 5.92 -4.89
N GLU A 93 -1.08 6.22 -5.52
CA GLU A 93 -2.40 5.83 -5.05
C GLU A 93 -3.07 4.93 -6.07
N ILE A 94 -3.84 3.96 -5.60
CA ILE A 94 -4.76 3.18 -6.40
C ILE A 94 -6.14 3.33 -5.79
N GLU A 95 -7.10 3.75 -6.62
CA GLU A 95 -8.51 3.73 -6.28
C GLU A 95 -9.12 2.37 -6.66
N PHE A 96 -9.87 1.80 -5.74
CA PHE A 96 -10.67 0.59 -5.94
C PHE A 96 -12.12 0.89 -5.60
N ASP A 97 -13.05 0.45 -6.44
CA ASP A 97 -14.47 0.81 -6.33
C ASP A 97 -15.38 -0.34 -5.85
N GLY A 98 -14.82 -1.50 -5.48
CA GLY A 98 -15.62 -2.67 -5.02
C GLY A 98 -16.36 -3.41 -6.13
N VAL A 99 -16.45 -2.83 -7.32
CA VAL A 99 -17.25 -3.33 -8.44
C VAL A 99 -16.35 -3.95 -9.50
N ARG A 100 -15.16 -3.38 -9.73
CA ARG A 100 -14.21 -3.83 -10.75
C ARG A 100 -12.96 -4.43 -10.10
N PRO A 101 -12.54 -5.63 -10.51
CA PRO A 101 -11.29 -6.19 -10.03
C PRO A 101 -10.11 -5.31 -10.48
N THR A 102 -9.25 -4.95 -9.52
CA THR A 102 -7.97 -4.30 -9.83
C THR A 102 -7.02 -5.32 -10.43
N ALA A 103 -6.45 -5.04 -11.61
CA ALA A 103 -5.44 -5.91 -12.20
C ALA A 103 -4.16 -5.89 -11.36
N ALA A 104 -3.53 -7.05 -11.16
CA ALA A 104 -2.25 -7.13 -10.45
C ALA A 104 -1.15 -6.27 -11.09
N ALA A 105 -1.17 -6.12 -12.43
CA ALA A 105 -0.27 -5.23 -13.15
C ALA A 105 -0.37 -3.77 -12.68
N THR A 106 -1.58 -3.25 -12.45
CA THR A 106 -1.81 -1.89 -11.93
C THR A 106 -1.19 -1.72 -10.54
N VAL A 107 -1.27 -2.75 -9.69
CA VAL A 107 -0.65 -2.71 -8.35
C VAL A 107 0.86 -2.77 -8.43
N VAL A 108 1.42 -3.62 -9.30
CA VAL A 108 2.88 -3.67 -9.54
C VAL A 108 3.39 -2.34 -10.07
N GLU A 109 2.69 -1.71 -11.01
CA GLU A 109 3.06 -0.40 -11.57
C GLU A 109 3.09 0.69 -10.50
N ALA A 110 2.06 0.76 -9.63
CA ALA A 110 2.02 1.73 -8.55
C ALA A 110 3.12 1.49 -7.51
N LEU A 111 3.37 0.23 -7.12
CA LEU A 111 4.46 -0.14 -6.21
C LEU A 111 5.82 0.25 -6.77
N THR A 112 6.06 -0.07 -8.04
CA THR A 112 7.29 0.27 -8.75
C THR A 112 7.48 1.78 -8.80
N ALA A 113 6.44 2.52 -9.20
CA ALA A 113 6.49 3.98 -9.27
C ALA A 113 6.68 4.66 -7.89
N ALA A 114 6.14 4.09 -6.81
CA ALA A 114 6.35 4.58 -5.45
C ALA A 114 7.80 4.34 -4.99
N CYS A 115 8.39 3.19 -5.35
CA CYS A 115 9.76 2.83 -4.96
C CYS A 115 10.84 3.45 -5.84
N GLU A 116 10.54 3.79 -7.10
CA GLU A 116 11.49 4.42 -8.02
C GLU A 116 11.51 5.95 -7.92
N GLY A 117 10.58 6.56 -7.16
CA GLY A 117 10.57 8.00 -6.95
C GLY A 117 10.45 8.78 -8.26
N ARG A 118 9.43 8.51 -9.08
CA ARG A 118 9.07 9.46 -10.14
C ARG A 118 8.28 10.59 -9.50
N ASP A 119 8.96 11.68 -9.15
CA ASP A 119 8.34 12.98 -8.92
C ASP A 119 7.67 13.44 -10.22
N ASP A 120 6.38 13.14 -10.38
CA ASP A 120 5.52 13.80 -11.36
C ASP A 120 4.81 15.02 -10.73
N GLU A 121 5.46 15.66 -9.75
CA GLU A 121 5.04 16.96 -9.19
C GLU A 121 5.98 18.09 -9.63
N ALA A 122 6.26 18.15 -10.94
CA ALA A 122 6.97 19.26 -11.58
C ALA A 122 6.22 19.86 -12.79
N ALA A 123 4.91 19.63 -12.93
CA ALA A 123 4.10 20.25 -13.97
C ALA A 123 2.71 20.65 -13.47
N GLY A 124 2.60 21.86 -12.91
CA GLY A 124 1.30 22.43 -12.54
C GLY A 124 1.39 23.75 -11.79
N ARG A 125 2.24 24.67 -12.27
CA ARG A 125 2.18 26.10 -11.92
C ARG A 125 1.67 26.89 -13.11
#